data_AF-A0A0C2MXA3-F1
#
_entry.id   AF-A0A0C2MXA3-F1
#
_cell.length_a   1.000
_cell.length_b   1.000
_cell.length_c   1.000
_cell.angle_alpha   90.00
_cell.angle_beta   90.00
_cell.angle_gamma   90.00
#
_symmetry.space_group_name_H-M   'P 1'
#
loop_
_entity.id
_entity.type
_entity.pdbx_description
1 polymer ?
#
loop_
_entity_poly.entity_id
_entity_poly.type
_entity_poly.pdbx_seq_one_letter_code
_entity_poly.pdbx_strand_id
1 'polypeptide(L)'
;MENNESARRNRIMVPMNPCDEFLANLHEIKGFVPEYHSKIPAKTLIKCKRLAFTATVITRTGMVYNFEVFEIDGYLSLQIRYTYKGRRDYIYLNIGFLDLLVAITKKLHRKYSSLTGRDDIVLDNSCQINKRTDFYSM
;
A
#
# COMPACT_ATOMS: atom_id res chain seq x y z
N MET A 1 -13.69 -21.24 -18.37
CA MET A 1 -12.85 -20.06 -18.67
C MET A 1 -12.34 -19.52 -17.34
N GLU A 2 -11.08 -19.81 -17.03
CA GLU A 2 -10.42 -19.34 -15.81
C GLU A 2 -10.12 -17.84 -15.91
N ASN A 3 -10.57 -17.10 -14.90
CA ASN A 3 -10.48 -15.65 -14.78
C ASN A 3 -9.11 -15.23 -14.20
N ASN A 4 -8.00 -15.64 -14.85
CA ASN A 4 -6.67 -15.70 -14.20
C ASN A 4 -5.75 -14.48 -14.38
N GLU A 5 -6.13 -13.45 -15.16
CA GLU A 5 -5.22 -12.31 -15.42
C GLU A 5 -5.51 -11.04 -14.60
N SER A 6 -6.74 -10.79 -14.17
CA SER A 6 -7.09 -9.53 -13.47
C SER A 6 -6.65 -9.50 -12.01
N ALA A 7 -6.65 -10.64 -11.32
CA ALA A 7 -6.33 -10.73 -9.89
C ALA A 7 -4.86 -10.48 -9.56
N ARG A 8 -3.96 -10.44 -10.55
CA ARG A 8 -2.53 -10.13 -10.35
C ARG A 8 -2.25 -8.62 -10.28
N ARG A 9 -3.17 -7.76 -10.74
CA ARG A 9 -2.89 -6.33 -11.01
C ARG A 9 -2.94 -5.38 -9.82
N ASN A 10 -3.28 -5.82 -8.60
CA ASN A 10 -3.33 -4.94 -7.42
C ASN A 10 -2.90 -5.71 -6.16
N ARG A 11 -1.66 -6.20 -6.13
CA ARG A 11 -1.12 -6.93 -4.97
C ARG A 11 0.06 -6.16 -4.41
N ILE A 12 0.04 -5.90 -3.11
CA ILE A 12 1.22 -5.46 -2.37
C ILE A 12 1.82 -6.66 -1.65
N MET A 13 3.15 -6.70 -1.58
CA MET A 13 3.87 -7.66 -0.76
C MET A 13 4.47 -6.89 0.40
N VAL A 14 4.31 -7.39 1.63
CA VAL A 14 4.86 -6.78 2.84
C VAL A 14 5.75 -7.83 3.49
N PRO A 15 7.08 -7.63 3.55
CA PRO A 15 7.95 -8.58 4.22
C PRO A 15 7.65 -8.59 5.72
N MET A 16 7.88 -9.74 6.37
CA MET A 16 7.58 -9.89 7.80
C MET A 16 8.51 -9.05 8.68
N ASN A 17 9.77 -8.85 8.26
CA ASN A 17 10.77 -8.08 9.01
C ASN A 17 10.40 -6.59 9.22
N PRO A 18 9.92 -5.82 8.21
CA PRO A 18 9.42 -4.46 8.40
C PRO A 18 7.90 -4.38 8.67
N CYS A 19 7.26 -5.49 9.06
CA CYS A 19 5.81 -5.50 9.27
C CYS A 19 5.39 -4.57 10.43
N ASP A 20 6.25 -4.40 11.44
CA ASP A 20 6.00 -3.47 12.55
C ASP A 20 5.95 -2.00 12.08
N GLU A 21 6.89 -1.57 11.22
CA GLU A 21 6.88 -0.22 10.64
C GLU A 21 5.66 -0.02 9.73
N PHE A 22 5.31 -1.03 8.93
CA PHE A 22 4.10 -1.01 8.11
C PHE A 22 2.84 -0.86 8.99
N LEU A 23 2.74 -1.63 10.08
CA LEU A 23 1.65 -1.57 11.03
C LEU A 23 1.61 -0.24 11.80
N ALA A 24 2.76 0.34 12.14
CA ALA A 24 2.87 1.63 12.81
C ALA A 24 2.25 2.74 11.96
N ASN A 25 2.53 2.77 10.66
CA ASN A 25 1.92 3.73 9.74
C ASN A 25 0.40 3.58 9.64
N LEU A 26 -0.12 2.34 9.60
CA LEU A 26 -1.57 2.11 9.65
C LEU A 26 -2.19 2.60 10.97
N HIS A 27 -1.46 2.46 12.08
CA HIS A 27 -1.90 2.99 13.38
C HIS A 27 -1.91 4.51 13.43
N GLU A 28 -0.90 5.16 12.86
CA GLU A 28 -0.83 6.62 12.77
C GLU A 28 -2.00 7.16 11.93
N ILE A 29 -2.28 6.54 10.78
CA ILE A 29 -3.46 6.88 9.96
C ILE A 29 -4.74 6.72 10.77
N LYS A 30 -4.87 5.65 11.56
CA LYS A 30 -6.04 5.43 12.41
C LYS A 30 -6.22 6.55 13.44
N GLY A 31 -5.14 7.03 14.04
CA GLY A 31 -5.17 8.16 14.99
C GLY A 31 -5.50 9.49 14.32
N PHE A 32 -5.00 9.69 13.10
CA PHE A 32 -5.23 10.90 12.31
C PHE A 32 -6.69 11.08 11.87
N VAL A 33 -7.39 10.01 11.49
CA VAL A 33 -8.74 10.08 10.87
C VAL A 33 -9.77 10.83 11.74
N PRO A 34 -9.96 10.51 13.04
CA PRO A 34 -10.88 11.27 13.89
C PRO A 34 -10.47 12.73 14.09
N GLU A 35 -9.17 13.00 14.23
CA GLU A 35 -8.65 14.35 14.39
C GLU A 35 -8.94 15.21 13.15
N TYR A 36 -8.72 14.64 11.97
CA TYR A 36 -9.00 15.28 10.69
C TYR A 36 -10.48 15.65 10.55
N HIS A 37 -11.39 14.71 10.85
CA HIS A 37 -12.83 14.97 10.80
C HIS A 37 -13.28 16.05 11.78
N SER A 38 -12.63 16.16 12.95
CA SER A 38 -12.97 17.19 13.95
C SER A 38 -12.61 18.61 13.52
N LYS A 39 -11.60 18.76 12.64
CA LYS A 39 -11.03 20.04 12.22
C LYS A 39 -11.60 20.57 10.91
N ILE A 40 -12.29 19.73 10.12
CA ILE A 40 -12.79 20.13 8.80
C ILE A 40 -14.27 20.55 8.90
N PRO A 41 -14.62 21.78 8.49
CA PRO A 41 -16.01 22.19 8.41
C PRO A 41 -16.76 21.33 7.39
N ALA A 42 -17.92 20.79 7.78
CA ALA A 42 -18.81 19.97 6.93
C ALA A 42 -19.30 20.66 5.63
N LYS A 43 -18.91 21.92 5.38
CA LYS A 43 -19.38 22.76 4.28
C LYS A 43 -18.36 22.99 3.15
N THR A 44 -17.13 22.54 3.27
CA THR A 44 -16.19 22.52 2.14
C THR A 44 -16.23 21.17 1.43
N LEU A 45 -17.41 20.82 0.88
CA LEU A 45 -17.56 19.78 -0.14
C LEU A 45 -16.92 20.29 -1.44
N ILE A 46 -15.60 20.46 -1.41
CA ILE A 46 -14.82 20.66 -2.62
C ILE A 46 -14.82 19.30 -3.31
N LYS A 47 -15.41 19.20 -4.50
CA LYS A 47 -15.42 17.99 -5.36
C LYS A 47 -14.01 17.66 -5.91
N CYS A 48 -12.97 17.90 -5.13
CA CYS A 48 -11.58 17.72 -5.52
C CYS A 48 -10.94 16.71 -4.57
N LYS A 49 -10.26 15.73 -5.16
CA LYS A 49 -9.38 14.81 -4.43
C LYS A 49 -8.31 15.61 -3.69
N ARG A 50 -8.36 15.61 -2.36
CA ARG A 50 -7.37 16.29 -1.50
C ARG A 50 -6.50 15.25 -0.81
N LEU A 51 -5.18 15.44 -0.84
CA LEU A 51 -4.27 14.64 -0.01
C LEU A 51 -4.37 15.14 1.44
N ALA A 52 -4.79 14.26 2.35
CA ALA A 52 -5.00 14.56 3.76
C ALA A 52 -3.81 14.13 4.62
N PHE A 53 -3.21 12.98 4.30
CA PHE A 53 -2.08 12.41 5.03
C PHE A 53 -1.17 11.67 4.06
N THR A 54 0.14 11.72 4.30
CA THR A 54 1.12 10.92 3.59
C THR A 54 2.16 10.37 4.55
N ALA A 55 2.53 9.11 4.36
CA ALA A 55 3.68 8.52 5.04
C ALA A 55 4.40 7.55 4.11
N THR A 56 5.70 7.36 4.34
CA THR A 56 6.54 6.53 3.50
C THR A 56 7.37 5.57 4.35
N VAL A 57 7.40 4.30 3.96
CA VAL A 57 8.28 3.27 4.54
C VAL A 57 9.24 2.80 3.46
N ILE A 58 10.54 2.81 3.77
CA ILE A 58 11.59 2.27 2.91
C ILE A 58 12.27 1.13 3.66
N THR A 59 12.13 -0.07 3.13
CA THR A 59 12.75 -1.26 3.70
C THR A 59 14.24 -1.33 3.33
N ARG A 60 15.03 -2.07 4.13
CA ARG A 60 16.45 -2.35 3.81
C ARG A 60 16.64 -3.05 2.46
N THR A 61 15.65 -3.81 2.00
CA THR A 61 15.65 -4.47 0.69
C THR A 61 15.33 -3.52 -0.47
N GLY A 62 15.01 -2.25 -0.21
CA GLY A 62 14.66 -1.26 -1.24
C GLY A 62 13.20 -1.30 -1.69
N MET A 63 12.33 -2.02 -0.97
CA MET A 63 10.87 -1.88 -1.15
C MET A 63 10.42 -0.55 -0.55
N VAL A 64 9.61 0.18 -1.30
CA VAL A 64 9.05 1.48 -0.88
C VAL A 64 7.54 1.36 -0.81
N TYR A 65 6.96 1.75 0.33
CA TYR A 65 5.53 1.87 0.55
C TYR A 65 5.18 3.34 0.76
N ASN A 66 4.26 3.87 -0.03
CA ASN A 66 3.69 5.21 0.21
C ASN A 66 2.23 5.05 0.60
N PHE A 67 1.89 5.51 1.78
CA PHE A 67 0.54 5.54 2.32
C PHE A 67 -0.01 6.94 2.09
N GLU A 68 -1.05 7.05 1.29
CA GLU A 68 -1.68 8.33 0.95
C GLU A 68 -3.16 8.25 1.36
N VAL A 69 -3.58 9.09 2.31
CA VAL A 69 -5.00 9.25 2.64
C VAL A 69 -5.55 10.40 1.82
N PHE A 70 -6.59 10.13 1.07
CA PHE A 70 -7.30 11.11 0.27
C PHE A 70 -8.68 11.40 0.84
N GLU A 71 -9.06 12.66 0.88
CA GLU A 71 -10.44 13.09 1.03
C GLU A 71 -11.05 13.26 -0.36
N ILE A 72 -12.15 12.57 -0.62
CA ILE A 72 -12.92 12.62 -1.86
C ILE A 72 -14.40 12.69 -1.47
N ASP A 73 -15.07 13.80 -1.80
CA ASP A 73 -16.48 14.04 -1.48
C ASP A 73 -16.81 13.86 0.02
N GLY A 74 -15.88 14.25 0.90
CA GLY A 74 -16.00 14.11 2.36
C GLY A 74 -15.72 12.70 2.90
N TYR A 75 -15.42 11.74 2.03
CA TYR A 75 -15.00 10.39 2.41
C TYR A 75 -13.49 10.25 2.38
N LEU A 76 -12.93 9.58 3.38
CA LEU A 76 -11.50 9.25 3.41
C LEU A 76 -11.25 7.88 2.76
N SER A 77 -10.23 7.84 1.91
CA SER A 77 -9.75 6.63 1.25
C SER A 77 -8.24 6.52 1.42
N LEU A 78 -7.76 5.35 1.81
CA LEU A 78 -6.34 5.04 1.90
C LEU A 78 -5.88 4.38 0.59
N GLN A 79 -4.84 4.93 0.00
CA GLN A 79 -4.11 4.31 -1.08
C GLN A 79 -2.72 3.91 -0.58
N ILE A 80 -2.33 2.65 -0.79
CA ILE A 80 -0.98 2.18 -0.48
C ILE A 80 -0.29 1.86 -1.80
N ARG A 81 0.70 2.65 -2.19
CA ARG A 81 1.57 2.35 -3.34
C ARG A 81 2.76 1.54 -2.89
N TYR A 82 3.09 0.51 -3.65
CA TYR A 82 4.23 -0.37 -3.48
C TYR A 82 5.16 -0.22 -4.68
N THR A 83 6.45 0.02 -4.43
CA THR A 83 7.49 0.02 -5.48
C THR A 83 8.65 -0.88 -5.08
N TYR A 84 9.05 -1.79 -5.96
CA TYR A 84 10.20 -2.66 -5.77
C TYR A 84 10.74 -3.19 -7.09
N LYS A 85 12.07 -3.12 -7.32
CA LYS A 85 12.74 -3.62 -8.54
C LYS A 85 12.02 -3.25 -9.85
N GLY A 86 11.60 -1.99 -9.99
CA GLY A 86 10.89 -1.48 -11.18
C GLY A 86 9.40 -1.84 -11.25
N ARG A 87 8.91 -2.76 -10.42
CA ARG A 87 7.48 -3.04 -10.26
C ARG A 87 6.82 -1.95 -9.40
N ARG A 88 5.67 -1.47 -9.85
CA ARG A 88 4.83 -0.51 -9.13
C ARG A 88 3.40 -1.04 -9.09
N ASP A 89 2.87 -1.22 -7.89
CA ASP A 89 1.47 -1.60 -7.66
C ASP A 89 0.84 -0.65 -6.66
N TYR A 90 -0.48 -0.66 -6.57
CA TYR A 90 -1.19 0.02 -5.52
C TYR A 90 -2.44 -0.75 -5.11
N ILE A 91 -2.90 -0.49 -3.90
CA ILE A 91 -4.24 -0.88 -3.44
C ILE A 91 -4.97 0.35 -2.91
N TYR A 92 -6.28 0.33 -3.07
CA TYR A 92 -7.18 1.30 -2.45
C TYR A 92 -8.00 0.60 -1.38
N LEU A 93 -8.19 1.28 -0.26
CA LEU A 93 -8.96 0.82 0.88
C LEU A 93 -9.87 1.95 1.36
N ASN A 94 -11.17 1.69 1.47
CA ASN A 94 -12.04 2.58 2.22
C ASN A 94 -11.59 2.60 3.68
N ILE A 95 -11.42 3.79 4.26
CA ILE A 95 -10.85 3.95 5.61
C ILE A 95 -11.63 3.19 6.69
N GLY A 96 -12.93 2.95 6.48
CA GLY A 96 -13.77 2.16 7.39
C GLY A 96 -13.31 0.72 7.58
N PHE A 97 -12.52 0.17 6.65
CA PHE A 97 -11.93 -1.17 6.76
C PHE A 97 -10.49 -1.18 7.32
N LEU A 98 -9.96 -0.02 7.72
CA LEU A 98 -8.59 0.08 8.24
C LEU A 98 -8.38 -0.81 9.47
N ASP A 99 -9.35 -0.86 10.37
CA ASP A 99 -9.29 -1.71 11.57
C ASP A 99 -9.21 -3.20 11.24
N LEU A 100 -9.97 -3.62 10.22
CA LEU A 100 -9.94 -5.00 9.75
C LEU A 100 -8.59 -5.32 9.12
N LEU A 101 -8.04 -4.42 8.29
CA LEU A 101 -6.72 -4.60 7.69
C LEU A 101 -5.62 -4.71 8.76
N VAL A 102 -5.63 -3.83 9.76
CA VAL A 102 -4.68 -3.86 10.89
C VAL A 102 -4.82 -5.18 11.65
N ALA A 103 -6.04 -5.60 11.97
CA ALA A 103 -6.29 -6.84 12.72
C ALA A 103 -5.79 -8.08 11.96
N ILE A 104 -6.10 -8.18 10.66
CA ILE A 104 -5.65 -9.29 9.80
C ILE A 104 -4.13 -9.28 9.68
N THR A 105 -3.52 -8.12 9.42
CA THR A 105 -2.06 -7.99 9.27
C THR A 105 -1.33 -8.37 10.56
N LYS A 106 -1.82 -7.90 11.71
CA LYS A 106 -1.29 -8.32 13.03
C LYS A 106 -1.41 -9.82 13.28
N LYS A 107 -2.55 -10.41 12.92
CA LYS A 107 -2.76 -11.86 13.07
C LYS A 107 -1.78 -12.66 12.20
N LEU A 108 -1.57 -12.22 10.95
CA LEU A 108 -0.59 -12.83 10.05
C LEU A 108 0.83 -12.66 10.58
N HIS A 109 1.20 -11.44 11.00
CA HIS A 109 2.52 -11.17 11.57
C HIS A 109 2.82 -12.06 12.78
N ARG A 110 1.88 -12.18 13.73
CA ARG A 110 2.03 -13.07 14.90
C ARG A 110 2.13 -14.54 14.51
N LYS A 111 1.37 -14.98 13.50
CA LYS A 111 1.36 -16.38 13.06
C LYS A 111 2.66 -16.78 12.35
N TYR A 112 3.26 -15.84 11.63
CA TYR A 112 4.42 -16.06 10.79
C TYR A 112 5.66 -15.31 11.28
N SER A 113 5.70 -14.91 12.56
CA SER A 113 6.80 -14.15 13.15
C SER A 113 8.13 -14.92 13.19
N SER A 114 8.07 -16.26 13.08
CA SER A 114 9.24 -17.12 12.96
C SER A 114 9.81 -17.16 11.54
N LEU A 115 9.07 -16.70 10.52
CA LEU A 115 9.59 -16.56 9.17
C LEU A 115 10.51 -15.34 9.15
N THR A 116 11.80 -15.62 9.05
CA THR A 116 12.80 -14.56 8.92
C THR A 116 12.97 -14.23 7.44
N GLY A 117 13.50 -13.06 7.10
CA GLY A 117 13.80 -12.73 5.69
C GLY A 117 14.75 -13.70 4.95
N ARG A 118 15.23 -14.78 5.60
CA ARG A 118 15.90 -15.93 4.95
C ARG A 118 14.91 -16.88 4.26
N ASP A 119 13.64 -16.86 4.68
CA ASP A 119 12.53 -17.63 4.12
C ASP A 119 11.78 -16.85 3.02
N ASP A 120 12.26 -15.65 2.68
CA ASP A 120 11.66 -14.81 1.66
C ASP A 120 11.77 -15.47 0.28
N ILE A 121 10.66 -15.49 -0.46
CA ILE A 121 10.69 -15.79 -1.89
C ILE A 121 11.52 -14.69 -2.55
N VAL A 122 12.76 -15.00 -2.92
CA VAL A 122 13.56 -14.14 -3.77
C VAL A 122 12.88 -14.12 -5.13
N LEU A 123 12.06 -13.10 -5.37
CA LEU A 123 11.53 -12.78 -6.70
C LEU A 123 12.66 -12.23 -7.58
N ASP A 124 13.73 -13.00 -7.76
CA ASP A 124 14.70 -12.74 -8.81
C ASP A 124 14.21 -13.38 -10.10
N ASN A 125 13.28 -12.69 -10.75
CA ASN A 125 13.05 -12.87 -12.19
C ASN A 125 13.98 -11.93 -12.98
N SER A 126 15.23 -11.79 -12.54
CA SER A 126 16.26 -11.02 -13.26
C SER A 126 16.61 -11.61 -14.64
N CYS A 127 15.97 -12.70 -15.09
CA CYS A 127 16.23 -13.34 -16.39
C CYS A 127 15.14 -13.21 -17.45
N GLN A 128 14.18 -12.28 -17.36
CA GLN A 128 13.40 -11.88 -18.56
C GLN A 128 13.32 -10.37 -18.71
N ILE A 129 14.48 -9.77 -18.99
CA ILE A 129 14.54 -8.60 -19.88
C ILE A 129 13.99 -9.09 -21.22
N ASN A 130 12.68 -8.97 -21.44
CA ASN A 130 12.16 -9.05 -22.79
C ASN A 130 12.56 -7.73 -23.45
N LYS A 131 13.72 -7.73 -24.12
CA LYS A 131 14.11 -6.68 -25.06
C LYS A 131 13.07 -6.67 -26.18
N ARG A 132 11.95 -5.98 -25.99
CA ARG A 132 11.17 -5.47 -27.11
C ARG A 132 11.58 -4.03 -27.33
N THR A 133 12.55 -3.91 -28.23
CA THR A 133 12.87 -2.69 -28.94
C THR A 133 11.74 -2.44 -29.94
N ASP A 134 10.82 -1.54 -29.61
CA ASP A 134 9.99 -0.90 -30.62
C ASP A 134 10.42 0.55 -30.69
N PHE A 135 11.30 0.83 -31.66
CA PHE A 135 11.59 2.18 -32.10
C PHE A 135 10.30 2.74 -32.71
N TYR A 136 9.65 3.70 -32.06
CA TYR A 136 8.82 4.64 -32.80
C TYR A 136 9.69 5.81 -33.23
N SER A 137 10.09 5.72 -34.49
CA SER A 137 10.56 6.83 -35.32
C SER A 137 9.50 7.93 -35.33
N MET A 138 9.91 9.17 -35.03
CA MET A 138 9.32 10.36 -35.64
C MET A 138 10.16 10.75 -36.85
#